data_AF-A0A431HH59-F1
#
_entry.id   AF-A0A431HH59-F1
#
_cell.length_a   1.000
_cell.length_b   1.000
_cell.length_c   1.000
_cell.angle_alpha   90.00
_cell.angle_beta   90.00
_cell.angle_gamma   90.00
#
_symmetry.space_group_name_H-M   'P 1'
#
loop_
_entity.id
_entity.type
_entity.pdbx_description
1 polymer ?
#
loop_
_entity_poly.entity_id
_entity_poly.type
_entity_poly.pdbx_seq_one_letter_code
_entity_poly.pdbx_strand_id
1 'polypeptide(L)' 'MLVLSRKKDETIILKGPNMEDIKITVVRIDNKNKVRIGIEADKRITVIRSELEDAPCLNNISIESY' A
#
# COMPACT_ATOMS: atom_id res chain seq x y z
N MET A 1 -16.34 5.41 2.78
CA MET A 1 -15.67 4.09 2.78
C MET A 1 -16.19 3.29 1.61
N LEU A 2 -15.33 2.95 0.65
CA LEU A 2 -15.67 2.05 -0.47
C LEU A 2 -15.28 0.63 -0.08
N VAL A 3 -16.20 -0.32 -0.20
CA VAL A 3 -15.96 -1.73 0.18
C VAL A 3 -15.99 -2.58 -1.08
N LEU A 4 -14.91 -3.33 -1.33
CA LEU A 4 -14.76 -4.19 -2.50
C LEU A 4 -14.36 -5.60 -2.05
N SER A 5 -15.06 -6.61 -2.56
CA SER A 5 -14.67 -8.01 -2.36
C SER A 5 -13.71 -8.42 -3.47
N ARG A 6 -12.51 -8.88 -3.12
CA ARG A 6 -11.48 -9.39 -4.05
C ARG A 6 -11.10 -10.83 -3.75
N LYS A 7 -10.83 -11.60 -4.81
CA LYS A 7 -10.27 -12.95 -4.73
C LYS A 7 -8.74 -12.91 -4.82
N LYS A 8 -8.11 -14.07 -4.62
CA LYS A 8 -6.67 -14.26 -4.80
C LYS A 8 -6.26 -13.83 -6.22
N ASP A 9 -5.13 -13.13 -6.31
CA ASP A 9 -4.53 -12.58 -7.53
C ASP A 9 -5.35 -11.45 -8.20
N GLU A 10 -6.44 -10.99 -7.58
CA GLU A 10 -7.15 -9.80 -8.06
C GLU A 10 -6.50 -8.51 -7.57
N THR A 11 -6.60 -7.48 -8.40
CA THR A 11 -5.99 -6.17 -8.16
C THR A 11 -7.04 -5.07 -8.08
N ILE A 12 -6.81 -4.09 -7.20
CA ILE A 12 -7.53 -2.83 -7.09
C ILE A 12 -6.57 -1.75 -7.58
N ILE A 13 -7.05 -0.87 -8.47
CA ILE A 13 -6.25 0.25 -9.00
C ILE A 13 -6.86 1.55 -8.48
N LEU A 14 -6.07 2.32 -7.76
CA LEU A 14 -6.43 3.67 -7.34
C LEU A 14 -5.88 4.65 -8.38
N LYS A 15 -6.78 5.44 -8.98
CA LYS A 15 -6.44 6.51 -9.91
C LYS A 15 -6.87 7.84 -9.30
N GLY A 16 -6.01 8.84 -9.38
CA GLY A 16 -6.30 10.18 -8.89
C GLY A 16 -5.73 11.26 -9.80
N PRO A 17 -6.29 12.49 -9.78
CA PRO A 17 -5.69 13.61 -10.49
C PRO A 17 -4.31 13.90 -9.91
N ASN A 18 -3.29 14.00 -10.76
CA ASN A 18 -1.88 14.25 -10.38
C ASN A 18 -1.22 13.16 -9.50
N MET A 19 -1.73 11.94 -9.52
CA MET A 19 -1.15 10.81 -8.81
C MET A 19 -0.89 9.66 -9.79
N GLU A 20 0.24 8.98 -9.65
CA GLU A 20 0.47 7.74 -10.39
C GLU A 20 -0.44 6.62 -9.89
N ASP A 21 -0.79 5.70 -10.79
CA ASP A 21 -1.68 4.59 -10.50
C ASP A 21 -1.11 3.71 -9.37
N ILE A 22 -1.80 3.63 -8.23
CA ILE A 22 -1.45 2.67 -7.17
C ILE A 22 -2.19 1.37 -7.42
N LYS A 23 -1.45 0.26 -7.46
CA LYS A 23 -2.03 -1.08 -7.57
C LYS A 23 -1.94 -1.81 -6.23
N ILE A 24 -3.06 -2.31 -5.77
CA ILE A 24 -3.18 -3.14 -4.57
C ILE A 24 -3.59 -4.53 -5.01
N THR A 25 -2.73 -5.51 -4.84
CA THR A 25 -2.95 -6.90 -5.28
C THR A 25 -3.09 -7.83 -4.09
N VAL A 26 -4.12 -8.67 -4.08
CA VAL A 26 -4.28 -9.70 -3.06
C VAL A 26 -3.43 -10.91 -3.44
N VAL A 27 -2.22 -10.99 -2.87
CA VAL A 27 -1.25 -12.05 -3.21
C VAL A 27 -1.68 -13.40 -2.64
N ARG A 28 -2.17 -13.42 -1.40
CA ARG A 28 -2.58 -14.66 -0.73
C ARG A 28 -3.57 -14.38 0.38
N ILE A 29 -4.56 -15.25 0.49
CA ILE A 29 -5.48 -15.29 1.61
C ILE A 29 -5.11 -16.54 2.40
N ASP A 30 -4.59 -16.37 3.61
CA ASP A 30 -4.32 -17.47 4.52
C ASP A 30 -5.58 -17.76 5.35
N ASN A 31 -5.88 -19.04 5.55
CA ASN A 31 -7.10 -19.54 6.21
C ASN A 31 -7.26 -19.12 7.69
N LYS A 32 -6.25 -18.44 8.26
CA LYS A 32 -6.22 -17.98 9.66
C LYS A 32 -6.30 -16.46 9.75
N ASN A 33 -7.19 -15.84 8.97
CA ASN A 33 -7.47 -14.40 8.97
C ASN A 33 -6.25 -13.51 8.63
N LYS A 34 -5.27 -14.04 7.88
CA LYS A 34 -4.13 -13.25 7.41
C LYS A 34 -4.24 -13.08 5.91
N VAL A 35 -4.01 -11.87 5.43
CA VAL A 35 -3.99 -11.56 4.01
C VAL A 35 -2.63 -10.99 3.68
N ARG A 36 -2.01 -11.50 2.61
CA ARG A 36 -0.82 -10.92 2.01
C ARG A 36 -1.26 -9.99 0.90
N ILE A 37 -0.94 -8.72 1.07
CA ILE A 37 -1.29 -7.66 0.13
C ILE A 37 0.03 -7.15 -0.47
N GLY A 38 0.10 -7.13 -1.79
CA GLY A 38 1.15 -6.46 -2.53
C GLY A 38 0.68 -5.06 -2.89
N ILE A 39 1.51 -4.06 -2.68
CA ILE A 39 1.21 -2.67 -3.03
C ILE A 39 2.32 -2.21 -3.97
N GLU A 40 1.94 -1.82 -5.18
CA GLU A 40 2.81 -1.23 -6.19
C GLU A 40 2.40 0.23 -6.32
N ALA A 41 3.29 1.13 -5.92
CA ALA A 41 3.10 2.56 -5.94
C ALA A 41 4.41 3.24 -6.34
N ASP A 42 4.32 4.47 -6.85
CA ASP A 42 5.50 5.28 -7.13
C ASP A 42 6.30 5.58 -5.85
N LYS A 43 7.61 5.81 -6.01
CA LYS A 43 8.51 6.09 -4.87
C LYS A 43 8.15 7.36 -4.11
N ARG A 44 7.42 8.29 -4.73
CA ARG A 44 6.92 9.51 -4.08
C ARG A 44 5.81 9.22 -3.06
N ILE A 45 5.21 8.03 -3.11
CA ILE A 45 4.09 7.65 -2.25
C ILE A 45 4.61 6.76 -1.12
N THR A 46 4.50 7.26 0.10
CA THR A 46 4.86 6.49 1.30
C THR A 46 3.74 5.52 1.66
N VAL A 47 4.06 4.22 1.69
CA VAL A 47 3.13 3.17 2.12
C VAL A 47 3.55 2.70 3.50
N ILE A 48 2.72 2.99 4.50
CA ILE A 48 2.94 2.58 5.89
C ILE A 48 1.79 1.71 6.39
N ARG A 49 2.09 0.88 7.38
CA ARG A 49 1.08 0.14 8.12
C ARG A 49 0.47 1.07 9.17
N SER A 50 -0.83 0.97 9.41
CA SER A 50 -1.56 1.89 10.29
C SER A 50 -0.97 1.94 11.71
N GLU A 51 -0.44 0.83 12.22
CA GLU A 51 0.20 0.80 13.54
C GLU A 51 1.49 1.63 13.64
N LEU A 52 2.03 2.09 12.51
CA LEU A 52 3.23 2.93 12.44
C LEU A 52 2.90 4.41 12.17
N GLU A 53 1.63 4.77 11.96
CA GLU A 53 1.21 6.15 11.66
C GLU A 53 1.47 7.09 12.84
N ASP A 54 1.27 6.62 14.08
CA ASP A 54 1.52 7.38 15.30
C ASP A 54 2.98 7.36 15.77
N ALA A 55 3.89 6.69 15.03
CA ALA A 55 5.30 6.68 15.40
C ALA A 55 5.96 7.99 14.93
N PRO A 56 6.47 8.86 15.84
CA PRO A 56 6.98 10.20 15.51
C PRO A 56 8.31 10.21 14.72
N CYS A 57 8.71 9.09 14.12
CA CYS A 57 10.03 8.93 13.48
C CYS A 57 10.05 9.12 11.96
N LEU A 58 8.92 9.37 11.28
CA LEU A 58 8.88 9.58 9.83
C LEU A 58 9.09 11.04 9.39
N ASN A 59 10.04 11.74 10.03
CA ASN A 59 10.43 13.08 9.56
C ASN A 59 11.75 13.14 8.79
N ASN A 60 12.57 12.08 8.71
CA ASN A 60 13.83 12.16 7.98
C ASN A 60 14.31 10.78 7.48
N ILE A 61 13.92 10.39 6.25
CA ILE A 61 14.72 9.44 5.46
C ILE A 61 14.69 9.87 3.99
N SER A 62 15.14 11.10 3.72
CA SER A 62 15.77 11.42 2.43
C SER A 62 17.27 11.22 2.65
N ILE A 63 17.73 9.97 2.56
CA ILE A 63 19.17 9.68 2.51
C ILE A 63 19.65 10.19 1.16
N GLU A 64 20.53 11.20 1.23
CA GLU A 64 21.34 11.71 0.13
C GLU A 64 21.89 10.56 -0.72
N SER A 65 21.70 10.68 -2.02
CA SER A 65 22.51 9.99 -3.01
C SER A 65 23.04 11.06 -3.96
N TYR A 66 24.16 11.68 -3.58
CA TYR A 66 25.36 11.97 -4.38
C TYR A 66 26.24 13.00 -3.67
#